data_AF-A0A7C1M210-F1
#
_entry.id   AF-A0A7C1M210-F1
#
_cell.length_a   1.000
_cell.length_b   1.000
_cell.length_c   1.000
_cell.angle_alpha   90.00
_cell.angle_beta   90.00
_cell.angle_gamma   90.00
#
_symmetry.space_group_name_H-M   'P 1'
#
loop_
_entity.id
_entity.type
_entity.pdbx_description
1 polymer ?
#
loop_
_entity_poly.entity_id
_entity_poly.type
_entity_poly.pdbx_seq_one_letter_code
_entity_poly.pdbx_strand_id
1 'polypeptide(L)' 'MRVVACIDGSRAAPAVCDYAAWASKHMDSPLTLLHVLDEERYPSEP' A
#
# COMPACT_ATOMS: atom_id res chain seq x y z
N MET A 1 16.18 -2.72 5.03
CA MET A 1 15.21 -3.20 4.02
C MET A 1 13.83 -2.68 4.40
N ARG A 2 12.85 -2.60 3.49
CA ARG A 2 11.48 -2.13 3.76
C ARG A 2 10.48 -2.90 2.89
N VAL A 3 9.31 -3.20 3.43
CA VAL A 3 8.16 -3.70 2.65
C VAL A 3 7.26 -2.52 2.29
N VAL A 4 6.87 -2.42 1.03
CA VAL A 4 5.92 -1.39 0.55
C VAL A 4 4.72 -2.10 -0.06
N ALA A 5 3.52 -1.84 0.48
CA ALA A 5 2.26 -2.34 -0.05
C ALA A 5 1.56 -1.21 -0.83
N CYS A 6 1.45 -1.39 -2.14
CA CYS A 6 0.71 -0.47 -3.00
C CYS A 6 -0.76 -0.86 -3.02
N ILE A 7 -1.65 0.08 -2.70
CA ILE A 7 -3.09 -0.13 -2.65
C ILE A 7 -3.80 0.83 -3.61
N ASP A 8 -4.87 0.37 -4.23
CA ASP A 8 -5.60 1.06 -5.31
C ASP A 8 -7.12 1.08 -5.07
N GLY A 9 -7.58 0.67 -3.89
CA GLY A 9 -9.01 0.54 -3.57
C GLY A 9 -9.73 -0.63 -4.25
N SER A 10 -8.99 -1.49 -4.97
CA SER A 10 -9.55 -2.71 -5.56
C SER A 10 -9.97 -3.71 -4.48
N ARG A 11 -10.75 -4.72 -4.88
CA ARG A 11 -11.09 -5.87 -4.03
C ARG A 11 -9.87 -6.67 -3.57
N ALA A 12 -8.73 -6.51 -4.23
CA ALA A 12 -7.48 -7.18 -3.87
C ALA A 12 -6.70 -6.45 -2.77
N ALA A 13 -6.95 -5.15 -2.54
CA ALA A 13 -6.19 -4.33 -1.59
C ALA A 13 -6.13 -4.90 -0.15
N PRO A 14 -7.20 -5.49 0.42
CA PRO A 14 -7.11 -6.13 1.73
C PRO A 14 -6.10 -7.30 1.77
N ALA A 15 -6.10 -8.15 0.75
CA ALA A 15 -5.14 -9.26 0.66
C ALA A 15 -3.70 -8.75 0.55
N VAL A 16 -3.47 -7.67 -0.22
CA VAL A 16 -2.16 -7.01 -0.29
C VAL A 16 -1.70 -6.54 1.09
N CYS A 17 -2.59 -5.90 1.87
CA CYS A 17 -2.29 -5.47 3.24
C CYS A 17 -1.93 -6.64 4.15
N ASP A 18 -2.69 -7.73 4.11
CA ASP A 18 -2.46 -8.91 4.95
C ASP A 18 -1.11 -9.57 4.67
N TYR A 19 -0.77 -9.77 3.39
CA TYR A 19 0.51 -10.36 3.00
C TYR A 19 1.69 -9.44 3.29
N ALA A 20 1.54 -8.12 3.11
CA ALA A 20 2.60 -7.17 3.43
C ALA A 20 2.87 -7.09 4.94
N ALA A 21 1.83 -7.18 5.77
CA ALA A 21 1.96 -7.28 7.23
C ALA A 21 2.67 -8.58 7.65
N TRP A 22 2.32 -9.71 7.02
CA TRP A 22 3.03 -10.97 7.26
C TRP A 22 4.51 -10.88 6.86
N ALA A 23 4.81 -10.36 5.67
CA ALA A 23 6.18 -10.25 5.16
C ALA A 23 7.04 -9.31 6.04
N SER A 24 6.48 -8.17 6.45
CA SER A 24 7.14 -7.21 7.35
C SER A 24 7.56 -7.85 8.66
N LYS A 25 6.67 -8.64 9.29
CA LYS A 25 6.97 -9.38 10.51
C LYS A 25 8.01 -10.48 10.30
N HIS A 26 7.89 -11.22 9.20
CA HIS A 26 8.81 -12.32 8.90
C HIS A 26 10.25 -11.84 8.64
N MET A 27 10.38 -10.64 8.07
CA MET A 27 11.66 -10.05 7.67
C MET A 27 12.23 -9.06 8.69
N ASP A 28 11.55 -8.85 9.83
CA ASP A 28 11.83 -7.79 10.81
C ASP A 28 12.12 -6.43 10.15
N SER A 29 11.24 -6.04 9.23
CA SER A 29 11.43 -4.91 8.33
C SER A 29 10.21 -3.99 8.39
N PRO A 30 10.38 -2.66 8.39
CA PRO A 30 9.25 -1.72 8.42
C PRO A 30 8.31 -1.91 7.22
N LEU A 31 7.02 -1.69 7.45
CA LEU A 31 5.96 -1.69 6.44
C LEU A 31 5.50 -0.25 6.14
N THR A 32 5.32 0.06 4.86
CA THR A 32 4.65 1.28 4.39
C THR A 32 3.46 0.90 3.51
N LEU A 33 2.30 1.51 3.78
CA LEU A 33 1.14 1.45 2.90
C LEU A 33 1.15 2.69 2.00
N LEU A 34 1.06 2.49 0.69
CA LEU A 34 1.09 3.54 -0.31
C LEU A 34 -0.18 3.45 -1.16
N HIS A 35 -1.02 4.47 -1.06
CA HIS A 35 -2.16 4.65 -1.97
C HIS A 35 -1.82 5.76 -2.96
N VAL A 36 -1.89 5.47 -4.26
CA VAL A 36 -1.78 6.48 -5.30
C VAL A 36 -3.18 7.02 -5.59
N LEU A 37 -3.34 8.33 -5.47
CA LEU A 37 -4.58 9.02 -5.81
C LEU A 37 -4.63 9.25 -7.32
N ASP A 38 -5.77 8.94 -7.95
CA ASP A 38 -6.01 9.30 -9.35
C ASP A 38 -6.23 10.81 -9.47
N GLU A 39 -5.48 11.47 -10.36
CA GLU A 39 -5.64 12.91 -10.67
C GLU A 39 -7.08 13.26 -11.08
N GLU A 40 -7.75 12.36 -11.83
CA GLU A 40 -9.15 12.58 -12.23
C GLU A 40 -10.12 12.60 -11.05
N ARG A 41 -9.82 11.86 -9.97
CA ARG A 41 -10.65 11.78 -8.77
C ARG A 41 -10.24 12.79 -7.69
N TYR A 42 -8.98 13.20 -7.71
CA TYR A 42 -8.38 14.10 -6.73
C TYR A 42 -7.53 15.15 -7.47
N PRO A 43 -8.17 16.17 -8.07
CA PRO A 43 -7.44 17.24 -8.73
C PRO A 43 -6.55 17.93 -7.71
N SER A 44 -5.25 17.94 -7.95
CA SER A 44 -4.31 18.75 -7.19
C SER A 44 -4.50 20.22 -7.56
N GLU A 45 -4.50 21.11 -6.56
CA GLU A 45 -4.43 22.55 -6.82
C GLU A 45 -3.17 22.86 -7.66
N PRO A 46 -3.28 23.79 -8.64
CA PRO A 46 -2.20 24.09 -9.58
C PRO A 46 -0.98 24.74 -8.93
#